data_AF-A0A2N2DWN1-F1
#
_entry.id   AF-A0A2N2DWN1-F1
#
_cell.length_a   1.000
_cell.length_b   1.000
_cell.length_c   1.000
_cell.angle_alpha   90.00
_cell.angle_beta   90.00
_cell.angle_gamma   90.00
#
_symmetry.space_group_name_H-M   'P 1'
#
loop_
_entity.id
_entity.type
_entity.pdbx_description
1 polymer ?
#
loop_
_entity_poly.entity_id
_entity_poly.type
_entity_poly.pdbx_seq_one_letter_code
_entity_poly.pdbx_strand_id
1 'polypeptide(L)'
;MDMTELEKLKEIFQKVDPDKQKLVENLLCDAAFLSEQNEELRKAIAQTGMVKFHPTNPNLQKPTEAAKQYLRNLQTYSVVIKTLNMIFTKDTIEEEDEFEQFLHQPSDDES
;
A
#
# COMPACT_ATOMS: atom_id res chain seq x y z
N MET A 1 18.04 -11.59 11.09
CA MET A 1 17.56 -11.66 9.69
C MET A 1 16.52 -10.56 9.59
N ASP A 2 16.68 -9.63 8.65
CA ASP A 2 15.71 -8.54 8.50
C ASP A 2 14.39 -9.12 7.97
N MET A 3 13.27 -8.60 8.46
CA MET A 3 11.94 -9.03 8.01
C MET A 3 11.72 -8.68 6.54
N THR A 4 11.14 -9.62 5.80
CA THR A 4 10.63 -9.40 4.45
C THR A 4 9.50 -8.38 4.46
N GLU A 5 9.22 -7.76 3.31
CA GLU A 5 8.13 -6.79 3.20
C GLU A 5 6.77 -7.44 3.51
N LEU A 6 6.56 -8.68 3.08
CA LEU A 6 5.34 -9.43 3.38
C LEU A 6 5.16 -9.65 4.89
N GLU A 7 6.22 -9.99 5.61
CA GLU A 7 6.17 -10.19 7.07
C GLU A 7 5.79 -8.89 7.78
N LYS A 8 6.37 -7.75 7.38
CA LYS A 8 6.00 -6.43 7.94
C LYS A 8 4.53 -6.10 7.70
N LEU A 9 4.04 -6.34 6.47
CA LEU A 9 2.65 -6.11 6.11
C LEU A 9 1.70 -7.02 6.89
N LYS A 10 2.04 -8.31 7.07
CA LYS A 10 1.26 -9.25 7.89
C LYS A 10 1.22 -8.84 9.36
N GLU A 11 2.32 -8.33 9.91
CA GLU A 11 2.38 -7.83 11.30
C GLU A 11 1.44 -6.63 11.50
N ILE A 12 1.35 -5.71 10.53
CA ILE A 12 0.43 -4.56 10.59
C ILE A 12 -1.02 -5.05 10.63
N PHE A 13 -1.36 -6.06 9.84
CA PHE A 13 -2.72 -6.61 9.75
C PHE A 13 -3.03 -7.69 10.80
N GLN A 14 -2.14 -7.94 11.77
CA GLN A 14 -2.31 -9.03 12.74
C GLN A 14 -3.50 -8.80 13.70
N LYS A 15 -3.89 -7.55 13.91
CA LYS A 15 -4.99 -7.15 14.80
C LYS A 15 -6.30 -6.97 14.06
N VAL A 16 -6.29 -7.11 12.74
CA VAL A 16 -7.51 -6.97 11.93
C VAL A 16 -8.38 -8.21 12.12
N ASP A 17 -9.71 -8.05 12.06
CA ASP A 17 -10.66 -9.16 12.09
C ASP A 17 -10.19 -10.34 11.19
N PRO A 18 -10.22 -11.61 11.65
CA PRO A 18 -9.67 -12.74 10.91
C PRO A 18 -10.27 -12.95 9.51
N ASP A 19 -11.53 -12.60 9.28
CA ASP A 19 -12.16 -12.75 7.98
C ASP A 19 -11.76 -11.61 7.03
N LYS A 20 -11.61 -10.38 7.55
CA LYS A 20 -10.98 -9.27 6.81
C LYS A 20 -9.50 -9.57 6.52
N GLN A 21 -8.77 -10.23 7.42
CA GLN A 21 -7.38 -10.63 7.22
C GLN A 21 -7.24 -11.63 6.08
N LYS A 22 -8.11 -12.65 6.02
CA LYS A 22 -8.16 -13.60 4.88
C LYS A 22 -8.48 -12.91 3.56
N LEU A 23 -9.41 -11.94 3.59
CA LEU A 23 -9.82 -11.20 2.39
C LEU A 23 -8.65 -10.43 1.75
N VAL A 24 -7.73 -9.91 2.58
CA VAL A 24 -6.60 -9.10 2.11
C VAL A 24 -5.31 -9.88 1.88
N GLU A 25 -5.24 -11.18 2.18
CA GLU A 25 -3.98 -11.93 2.15
C GLU A 25 -3.24 -11.81 0.80
N ASN A 26 -3.98 -11.96 -0.31
CA ASN A 26 -3.40 -11.81 -1.66
C ASN A 26 -2.97 -10.36 -1.94
N LEU A 27 -3.69 -9.36 -1.42
CA LEU A 27 -3.30 -7.94 -1.56
C LEU A 27 -2.01 -7.64 -0.80
N LEU A 28 -1.77 -8.27 0.36
CA LEU A 28 -0.50 -8.15 1.09
C LEU A 28 0.65 -8.77 0.29
N CYS A 29 0.43 -9.95 -0.31
CA CYS A 29 1.40 -10.59 -1.20
C CYS A 29 1.73 -9.72 -2.42
N ASP A 30 0.71 -9.18 -3.09
CA ASP A 30 0.88 -8.30 -4.25
C ASP A 30 1.61 -7.00 -3.88
N ALA A 31 1.29 -6.41 -2.72
CA ALA A 31 1.99 -5.23 -2.21
C ALA A 31 3.47 -5.51 -1.95
N ALA A 32 3.78 -6.61 -1.26
CA ALA A 32 5.16 -7.02 -0.99
C ALA A 32 5.95 -7.24 -2.29
N PHE A 33 5.38 -8.02 -3.22
CA PHE A 33 6.00 -8.29 -4.52
C PHE A 33 6.23 -7.00 -5.31
N LEU A 34 5.23 -6.13 -5.41
CA LEU A 34 5.37 -4.85 -6.14
C LEU A 34 6.39 -3.93 -5.47
N SER A 35 6.51 -3.94 -4.14
CA SER A 35 7.51 -3.17 -3.40
C SER A 35 8.93 -3.60 -3.78
N GLU A 36 9.20 -4.90 -3.77
CA GLU A 36 10.49 -5.49 -4.16
C GLU A 36 10.81 -5.21 -5.63
N GLN A 37 9.85 -5.45 -6.54
CA GLN A 37 10.02 -5.18 -7.97
C GLN A 37 10.30 -3.69 -8.24
N ASN A 38 9.67 -2.80 -7.48
CA ASN A 38 9.94 -1.36 -7.57
C ASN A 38 11.34 -1.00 -7.09
N GLU A 39 11.89 -1.70 -6.09
CA GLU A 39 13.27 -1.51 -5.65
C GLU A 39 14.28 -1.89 -6.74
N GLU A 40 14.09 -3.05 -7.38
CA GLU A 40 14.95 -3.50 -8.47
C GLU A 40 14.88 -2.56 -9.68
N LEU A 41 13.68 -2.09 -10.03
CA LEU A 41 13.52 -1.09 -11.09
C LEU A 41 14.19 0.24 -10.74
N ARG A 42 14.14 0.69 -9.48
CA ARG A 42 14.87 1.88 -9.01
C ARG A 42 16.38 1.73 -9.18
N LYS A 43 16.94 0.56 -8.88
CA LYS A 43 18.37 0.26 -9.10
C LYS A 43 18.73 0.35 -10.59
N ALA A 44 17.91 -0.21 -11.48
CA ALA A 44 18.12 -0.12 -12.92
C ALA A 44 17.98 1.32 -13.45
N ILE A 45 17.01 2.09 -12.94
CA ILE A 45 16.79 3.49 -13.31
C ILE A 45 17.95 4.37 -12.81
N ALA A 46 18.53 4.10 -11.64
CA ALA A 46 19.69 4.84 -11.14
C ALA A 46 20.90 4.75 -12.09
N GLN A 47 21.04 3.63 -12.81
CA GLN A 47 22.12 3.43 -13.79
C GLN A 47 21.77 4.01 -15.17
N THR A 48 20.51 3.87 -15.59
CA THR A 48 20.11 4.13 -16.98
C THR A 48 19.45 5.49 -17.18
N GLY A 49 18.91 6.10 -16.12
CA GLY A 49 18.03 7.25 -16.15
C GLY A 49 16.58 6.87 -16.53
N MET A 50 15.64 7.74 -16.17
CA MET A 50 14.22 7.59 -16.56
C MET A 50 14.01 7.82 -18.07
N VAL A 51 14.82 8.71 -18.66
CA VAL A 51 14.70 9.16 -20.04
C VAL A 51 16.08 9.13 -20.69
N LYS A 52 16.15 8.58 -21.90
CA LYS A 52 17.32 8.68 -22.77
C LYS A 52 17.17 9.90 -23.68
N PHE A 53 18.20 10.73 -23.70
CA PHE A 53 18.31 11.90 -24.57
C PHE A 53 19.18 11.54 -25.76
N HIS A 54 18.75 11.92 -26.97
CA HIS A 54 19.59 11.76 -28.16
C HIS A 54 20.84 12.66 -28.04
N PRO A 55 22.05 12.15 -28.32
CA PRO A 55 23.31 12.86 -28.04
C PRO A 55 23.45 14.21 -28.76
N THR A 56 22.83 14.36 -29.92
CA THR A 56 22.94 15.57 -30.76
C THR A 56 21.61 16.30 -30.98
N ASN A 57 20.48 15.75 -30.52
CA ASN A 57 19.17 16.37 -30.69
C ASN A 57 18.34 16.25 -29.40
N PRO A 58 18.49 17.19 -28.45
CA PRO A 58 17.84 17.13 -27.13
C PRO A 58 16.31 17.04 -27.15
N ASN A 59 15.65 17.42 -28.27
CA ASN A 59 14.21 17.30 -28.43
C ASN A 59 13.76 15.85 -28.70
N LEU A 60 14.68 14.95 -29.07
CA LEU A 60 14.42 13.53 -29.22
C LEU A 60 14.71 12.80 -27.91
N GLN A 61 13.63 12.48 -27.19
CA GLN A 61 13.67 11.83 -25.89
C GLN A 61 12.84 10.55 -25.92
N LYS A 62 13.32 9.50 -25.24
CA LYS A 62 12.56 8.25 -25.07
C LYS A 62 12.62 7.78 -23.62
N PRO A 63 11.48 7.50 -22.98
CA PRO A 63 11.48 6.86 -21.66
C PRO A 63 12.07 5.45 -21.76
N THR A 64 12.83 5.04 -20.74
CA THR A 64 13.35 3.67 -20.66
C THR A 64 12.23 2.68 -20.34
N GLU A 65 12.40 1.42 -20.72
CA GLU A 65 11.41 0.38 -20.39
C GLU A 65 11.30 0.17 -18.88
N ALA A 66 12.42 0.26 -18.16
CA ALA A 66 12.44 0.23 -16.70
C ALA A 66 11.60 1.38 -16.10
N ALA A 67 11.73 2.61 -16.62
CA ALA A 67 10.91 3.74 -16.18
C ALA A 67 9.42 3.53 -16.45
N LYS A 68 9.06 3.02 -17.64
CA LYS A 68 7.66 2.73 -17.98
C LYS A 68 7.07 1.65 -17.08
N GLN A 69 7.84 0.60 -16.78
CA GLN A 69 7.38 -0.46 -15.91
C GLN A 69 7.25 0.02 -14.46
N TYR A 70 8.22 0.81 -13.98
CA TYR A 70 8.19 1.40 -12.64
C TYR A 70 6.95 2.27 -12.43
N LEU A 71 6.62 3.14 -13.39
CA LEU A 71 5.41 3.97 -13.31
C LEU A 71 4.13 3.14 -13.26
N ARG A 72 4.03 2.07 -14.06
CA ARG A 72 2.89 1.14 -14.03
C ARG A 72 2.79 0.42 -12.68
N ASN A 73 3.90 -0.12 -12.20
CA ASN A 73 3.96 -0.78 -10.89
C ASN A 73 3.58 0.17 -9.76
N LEU A 74 4.05 1.42 -9.80
CA LEU A 74 3.74 2.42 -8.78
C LEU A 74 2.25 2.76 -8.73
N GLN A 75 1.59 2.85 -9.89
CA GLN A 75 0.14 3.06 -9.98
C GLN A 75 -0.63 1.89 -9.36
N THR A 76 -0.30 0.65 -9.75
CA THR A 76 -0.94 -0.54 -9.19
C THR A 76 -0.69 -0.66 -7.69
N TYR A 77 0.56 -0.48 -7.26
CA TYR A 77 0.94 -0.51 -5.85
C TYR A 77 0.15 0.52 -5.02
N SER A 78 -0.01 1.74 -5.54
CA SER A 78 -0.79 2.79 -4.87
C SER A 78 -2.25 2.39 -4.67
N VAL A 79 -2.86 1.71 -5.65
CA VAL A 79 -4.23 1.19 -5.56
C VAL A 79 -4.34 0.07 -4.54
N VAL A 80 -3.38 -0.87 -4.53
CA VAL A 80 -3.32 -1.96 -3.56
C VAL A 80 -3.20 -1.41 -2.13
N ILE A 81 -2.24 -0.52 -1.89
CA ILE A 81 -2.03 0.12 -0.57
C ILE A 81 -3.26 0.92 -0.14
N LYS A 82 -3.90 1.65 -1.05
CA LYS A 82 -5.14 2.39 -0.72
C LYS A 82 -6.27 1.44 -0.32
N THR A 83 -6.41 0.31 -0.99
CA THR A 83 -7.43 -0.70 -0.67
C THR A 83 -7.16 -1.33 0.69
N LEU A 84 -5.90 -1.71 0.94
CA LEU A 84 -5.45 -2.23 2.24
C LEU A 84 -5.75 -1.24 3.37
N ASN A 85 -5.37 0.03 3.22
CA ASN A 85 -5.65 1.07 4.20
C ASN A 85 -7.14 1.26 4.44
N MET A 86 -7.98 1.23 3.40
CA MET A 86 -9.43 1.35 3.57
C MET A 86 -10.01 0.23 4.43
N ILE A 87 -9.53 -1.00 4.26
CA ILE A 87 -9.98 -2.15 5.04
C ILE A 87 -9.48 -2.04 6.48
N PHE A 88 -8.21 -1.68 6.66
CA PHE A 88 -7.59 -1.47 7.97
C PHE A 88 -8.29 -0.36 8.78
N THR A 89 -8.60 0.77 8.15
CA THR A 89 -9.25 1.91 8.82
C THR A 89 -10.72 1.62 9.17
N LYS A 90 -11.45 0.88 8.34
CA LYS A 90 -12.82 0.47 8.68
C LYS A 90 -12.85 -0.46 9.89
N ASP A 91 -11.87 -1.34 10.00
CA ASP A 91 -11.75 -2.25 11.14
C ASP A 91 -11.43 -1.51 12.44
N THR A 92 -10.54 -0.51 12.39
CA THR A 92 -10.15 0.27 13.57
C THR A 92 -11.20 1.30 14.03
N ILE A 93 -12.02 1.84 13.11
CA ILE A 93 -13.09 2.80 13.47
C ILE A 93 -14.33 2.10 14.04
N GLU A 94 -14.62 0.86 13.63
CA GLU A 94 -15.76 0.10 14.15
C GLU A 94 -15.57 -0.30 15.63
N GLU A 95 -14.35 -0.30 16.15
CA GLU A 95 -14.06 -0.75 17.52
C GLU A 95 -14.04 0.35 18.59
N GLU A 96 -13.91 1.65 18.26
CA GLU A 96 -13.52 2.64 19.31
C GLU A 96 -14.54 3.70 19.77
N ASP A 97 -15.51 4.23 19.02
CA ASP A 97 -16.06 5.55 19.46
C ASP A 97 -17.58 5.70 19.69
N GLU A 98 -18.47 5.39 18.73
CA GLU A 98 -19.81 6.00 18.83
C GLU A 98 -20.90 5.12 19.48
N PHE A 99 -20.82 3.80 19.36
CA PHE A 99 -21.89 2.92 19.84
C PHE A 99 -21.79 2.62 21.34
N GLU A 100 -20.59 2.39 21.87
CA GLU A 100 -20.39 2.16 23.30
C GLU A 100 -20.66 3.42 24.13
N GLN A 101 -20.27 4.61 23.64
CA GLN A 101 -20.56 5.87 24.33
C GLN A 101 -22.06 6.16 24.41
N PHE A 102 -22.83 5.76 23.39
CA PHE A 102 -24.29 5.88 23.40
C PHE A 102 -24.96 4.91 24.38
N LEU A 103 -24.49 3.66 24.46
CA LEU A 103 -25.03 2.66 25.39
C LEU A 103 -24.65 2.93 26.86
N HIS A 104 -23.58 3.67 27.11
CA HIS A 104 -23.11 4.03 28.45
C HIS A 104 -23.59 5.40 28.95
N GLN A 105 -24.43 6.13 28.19
CA GLN A 105 -25.13 7.28 28.75
C GLN A 105 -26.17 6.79 29.77
N PRO A 106 -26.08 7.20 31.05
CA PRO A 106 -27.19 7.03 31.97
C PRO A 106 -28.37 7.82 31.41
N SER A 107 -29.53 7.18 31.29
CA SER A 107 -30.79 7.87 31.06
C SER A 107 -31.09 8.72 32.30
N ASP A 108 -30.63 9.97 32.30
CA ASP A 108 -31.02 10.99 33.28
C ASP A 108 -32.46 11.45 32.98
N ASP A 109 -33.41 10.51 33.09
CA ASP A 109 -34.84 10.73 32.93
C ASP A 109 -35.60 10.11 34.13
N GLU A 110 -35.09 10.36 35.34
CA GLU A 110 -35.87 10.30 36.58
C GLU A 110 -35.46 11.46 37.50
N SER A 111 -36.13 12.61 37.38
CA SER A 111 -36.40 13.60 38.44
C SER A 111 -37.40 14.66 37.98
#